data_AF-A0A355GH28-F1
#
_entry.id   AF-A0A355GH28-F1
#
_cell.length_a   1.000
_cell.length_b   1.000
_cell.length_c   1.000
_cell.angle_alpha   90.00
_cell.angle_beta   90.00
_cell.angle_gamma   90.00
#
_symmetry.space_group_name_H-M   'P 1'
#
loop_
_entity.id
_entity.type
_entity.pdbx_description
1 polymer ?
#
loop_
_entity_poly.entity_id
_entity_poly.type
_entity_poly.pdbx_seq_one_letter_code
_entity_poly.pdbx_strand_id
1 'polypeptide(L)'
;WYEGVIERYETQKPDQTYPIELHAIRLGDIAICNNPFELFTMYGIQMKARSKALQTFVIQLACKTGGYVPTRRAAEGGGYSAIVQSNLVGPEGGQTLVEETVKAINRLWDEPTP
;
A
#
# COMPACT_ATOMS: atom_id res chain seq x y z
N TRP A 1 -22.23 13.78 4.81
CA TRP A 1 -21.55 13.33 3.57
C TRP A 1 -20.64 14.43 3.02
N TYR A 2 -21.17 15.60 2.65
CA TYR A 2 -20.35 16.74 2.19
C TYR A 2 -19.36 17.26 3.24
N GLU A 3 -19.75 17.29 4.52
CA GLU A 3 -18.88 17.73 5.62
C GLU A 3 -17.60 16.87 5.75
N GLY A 4 -17.72 15.55 5.62
CA GLY A 4 -16.56 14.64 5.64
C GLY A 4 -15.65 14.75 4.41
N VAL A 5 -16.13 15.34 3.31
CA VAL A 5 -15.27 15.66 2.15
C VAL A 5 -14.44 16.91 2.43
N ILE A 6 -15.06 17.93 3.02
CA ILE A 6 -14.37 19.17 3.42
C ILE A 6 -13.31 18.84 4.48
N GLU A 7 -13.66 18.06 5.50
CA GLU A 7 -12.71 17.65 6.54
C GLU A 7 -11.50 16.91 5.98
N ARG A 8 -11.69 15.99 5.02
CA ARG A 8 -10.57 15.30 4.34
C ARG A 8 -9.71 16.24 3.52
N TYR A 9 -10.33 17.19 2.82
CA TYR A 9 -9.58 18.19 2.07
C TYR A 9 -8.72 19.06 3.00
N GLU A 10 -9.27 19.53 4.11
CA GLU A 10 -8.57 20.38 5.08
C GLU A 10 -7.47 19.65 5.86
N THR A 11 -7.61 18.33 6.05
CA THR A 11 -6.65 17.49 6.78
C THR A 11 -5.56 16.89 5.90
N GLN A 12 -5.73 16.84 4.58
CA GLN A 12 -4.71 16.39 3.62
C GLN A 12 -3.66 17.47 3.35
N LYS A 13 -2.91 17.80 4.39
CA LYS A 13 -1.77 18.73 4.30
C LYS A 13 -0.52 17.99 3.79
N PRO A 14 0.39 18.70 3.10
CA PRO A 14 1.72 18.17 2.80
C PRO A 14 2.41 17.66 4.07
N ASP A 15 3.29 16.65 3.91
CA ASP A 15 4.14 16.10 4.97
C ASP A 15 3.41 15.40 6.15
N GLN A 16 2.11 15.09 5.99
CA GLN A 16 1.40 14.19 6.89
C GLN A 16 1.70 12.72 6.54
N THR A 17 1.83 11.88 7.57
CA THR A 17 2.01 10.43 7.39
C THR A 17 0.79 9.67 7.90
N TYR A 18 0.47 8.57 7.22
CA TYR A 18 -0.56 7.63 7.67
C TYR A 18 0.12 6.41 8.30
N PRO A 19 -0.02 6.17 9.61
CA PRO A 19 0.62 5.04 10.27
C PRO A 19 -0.01 3.73 9.80
N ILE A 20 0.83 2.77 9.45
CA ILE A 20 0.44 1.40 9.07
C ILE A 20 1.15 0.38 9.96
N GLU A 21 0.49 -0.75 10.15
CA GLU A 21 1.10 -1.97 10.68
C GLU A 21 1.49 -2.85 9.48
N LEU A 22 2.77 -3.18 9.35
CA LEU A 22 3.30 -3.99 8.25
C LEU A 22 3.85 -5.31 8.78
N HIS A 23 3.27 -6.40 8.28
CA HIS A 23 3.66 -7.78 8.50
C HIS A 23 4.10 -8.39 7.17
N ALA A 24 5.24 -9.08 7.21
CA ALA A 24 5.71 -9.93 6.13
C ALA A 24 6.08 -11.30 6.72
N ILE A 25 5.58 -12.36 6.11
CA ILE A 25 5.78 -13.75 6.55
C ILE A 25 6.37 -14.52 5.39
N ARG A 26 7.41 -15.31 5.66
CA ARG A 26 7.96 -16.29 4.73
C ARG A 26 7.46 -17.68 5.11
N LEU A 27 7.00 -18.43 4.11
CA LEU A 27 6.63 -19.84 4.25
C LEU A 27 7.29 -20.62 3.11
N GLY A 28 8.41 -21.28 3.38
CA GLY A 28 9.25 -21.89 2.34
C GLY A 28 9.71 -20.84 1.32
N ASP A 29 9.30 -21.02 0.05
CA ASP A 29 9.65 -20.13 -1.06
C ASP A 29 8.62 -19.02 -1.35
N ILE A 30 7.55 -18.93 -0.56
CA ILE A 30 6.52 -17.89 -0.72
C ILE A 30 6.62 -16.79 0.33
N ALA A 31 6.22 -15.58 -0.05
CA ALA A 31 6.02 -14.44 0.85
C ALA A 31 4.54 -14.08 0.94
N ILE A 32 4.09 -13.71 2.14
CA ILE A 32 2.77 -13.15 2.41
C ILE A 32 2.99 -11.82 3.12
N CYS A 33 2.42 -10.73 2.60
CA CYS A 33 2.45 -9.43 3.25
C CYS A 33 1.04 -8.85 3.36
N ASN A 34 0.80 -8.09 4.44
CA ASN A 34 -0.46 -7.36 4.59
C ASN A 34 -0.38 -5.96 3.96
N ASN A 35 -1.54 -5.34 3.80
CA ASN A 35 -1.69 -3.94 3.41
C ASN A 35 -3.07 -3.44 3.91
N PRO A 36 -3.17 -2.24 4.48
CA PRO A 36 -4.42 -1.72 5.03
C PRO A 36 -5.34 -1.03 4.00
N PHE A 37 -4.90 -0.87 2.75
CA PHE A 37 -5.60 -0.08 1.73
C PHE A 37 -6.31 -0.93 0.67
N GLU A 38 -7.18 -0.31 -0.11
CA GLU A 38 -7.65 -0.81 -1.41
C GLU A 38 -6.69 -0.31 -2.51
N LEU A 39 -5.74 -1.16 -2.90
CA LEU A 39 -4.68 -0.78 -3.82
C LEU A 39 -5.08 -0.98 -5.28
N PHE A 40 -4.66 -0.03 -6.12
CA PHE A 40 -4.59 -0.26 -7.55
C PHE A 40 -3.63 -1.42 -7.88
N THR A 41 -3.98 -2.20 -8.90
CA THR A 41 -3.26 -3.42 -9.30
C THR A 41 -1.76 -3.20 -9.48
N MET A 42 -1.36 -2.03 -9.98
CA MET A 42 0.04 -1.71 -10.25
C MET A 42 0.92 -1.78 -9.00
N TYR A 43 0.43 -1.36 -7.83
CA TYR A 43 1.21 -1.46 -6.59
C TYR A 43 1.49 -2.91 -6.22
N GLY A 44 0.48 -3.77 -6.29
CA GLY A 44 0.65 -5.21 -6.07
C GLY A 44 1.58 -5.87 -7.09
N ILE A 45 1.54 -5.45 -8.36
CA ILE A 45 2.47 -5.93 -9.39
C ILE A 45 3.91 -5.53 -9.04
N GLN A 46 4.15 -4.28 -8.66
CA GLN A 46 5.49 -3.82 -8.26
C GLN A 46 6.04 -4.62 -7.08
N MET A 47 5.22 -4.85 -6.04
CA MET A 47 5.61 -5.65 -4.87
C MET A 47 6.01 -7.07 -5.29
N LYS A 48 5.17 -7.73 -6.11
CA LYS A 48 5.41 -9.10 -6.58
C LYS A 48 6.66 -9.20 -7.46
N ALA A 49 6.82 -8.28 -8.42
CA ALA A 49 7.92 -8.31 -9.38
C ALA A 49 9.31 -8.05 -8.76
N ARG A 50 9.34 -7.40 -7.59
CA ARG A 50 10.59 -7.00 -6.89
C ARG A 50 10.88 -7.85 -5.64
N SER A 51 10.03 -8.83 -5.36
CA SER A 51 10.18 -9.77 -4.28
C SER A 51 11.20 -10.86 -4.64
N LYS A 52 12.02 -11.27 -3.67
CA LYS A 52 12.91 -12.44 -3.77
C LYS A 52 12.16 -13.78 -3.69
N ALA A 53 10.91 -13.78 -3.21
CA ALA A 53 10.09 -14.98 -3.11
C ALA A 53 9.69 -15.48 -4.50
N LEU A 54 9.54 -16.81 -4.65
CA LEU A 54 9.01 -17.40 -5.88
C LEU A 54 7.57 -16.92 -6.17
N GLN A 55 6.78 -16.77 -5.10
CA GLN A 55 5.41 -16.26 -5.17
C GLN A 55 5.17 -15.30 -4.00
N THR A 56 4.51 -14.17 -4.28
CA THR A 56 4.16 -13.17 -3.26
C THR A 56 2.65 -12.93 -3.23
N PHE A 57 2.05 -13.05 -2.05
CA PHE A 57 0.65 -12.75 -1.78
C PHE A 57 0.53 -11.44 -1.02
N VAL A 58 -0.21 -10.48 -1.58
CA VAL A 58 -0.49 -9.19 -0.95
C VAL A 58 -1.93 -9.22 -0.44
N ILE A 59 -2.09 -9.30 0.88
CA ILE A 59 -3.39 -9.36 1.54
C ILE A 59 -3.84 -7.95 1.87
N GLN A 60 -4.89 -7.48 1.19
CA GLN A 60 -5.42 -6.13 1.38
C GLN A 60 -6.45 -6.08 2.51
N LEU A 61 -6.76 -4.85 2.98
CA LEU A 61 -7.71 -4.58 4.06
C LEU A 61 -7.38 -5.34 5.36
N ALA A 62 -6.10 -5.54 5.63
CA ALA A 62 -5.60 -6.22 6.81
C ALA A 62 -4.95 -5.22 7.78
N CYS A 63 -5.13 -5.46 9.08
CA CYS A 63 -4.72 -4.61 10.21
C CYS A 63 -5.41 -3.22 10.29
N LYS A 64 -5.97 -2.69 9.19
CA LYS A 64 -6.74 -1.43 9.15
C LYS A 64 -7.56 -1.29 7.86
N THR A 65 -8.39 -0.26 7.79
CA THR A 65 -9.15 0.18 6.60
C THR A 65 -8.75 1.60 6.19
N GLY A 66 -7.76 1.73 5.31
CA GLY A 66 -7.17 3.00 4.89
C GLY A 66 -7.83 3.70 3.70
N GLY A 67 -8.84 3.09 3.09
CA GLY A 67 -9.45 3.55 1.84
C GLY A 67 -8.58 3.22 0.62
N TYR A 68 -8.85 3.90 -0.50
CA TYR A 68 -8.09 3.71 -1.72
C TYR A 68 -6.76 4.47 -1.68
N VAL A 69 -5.81 3.97 -2.47
CA VAL A 69 -4.53 4.67 -2.74
C VAL A 69 -4.32 4.70 -4.24
N PRO A 70 -4.44 5.87 -4.89
CA PRO A 70 -4.33 5.99 -6.32
C PRO A 70 -2.87 6.00 -6.76
N THR A 71 -2.59 5.37 -7.89
CA THR A 71 -1.35 5.68 -8.63
C THR A 71 -1.42 7.11 -9.17
N ARG A 72 -0.27 7.70 -9.51
CA ARG A 72 -0.22 9.04 -10.14
C ARG A 72 -1.11 9.13 -11.37
N ARG A 73 -1.02 8.14 -12.27
CA ARG A 73 -1.87 8.02 -13.45
C ARG A 73 -3.36 7.90 -13.12
N ALA A 74 -3.71 7.21 -12.03
CA ALA A 74 -5.10 7.09 -11.61
C ALA A 74 -5.65 8.39 -11.04
N ALA A 75 -4.85 9.10 -10.23
CA ALA A 75 -5.20 10.41 -9.68
C ALA A 75 -5.46 11.43 -10.80
N GLU A 76 -4.61 11.46 -11.83
CA GLU A 76 -4.82 12.27 -13.04
C GLU A 76 -6.11 11.90 -13.79
N GLY A 77 -6.52 10.63 -13.72
CA GLY A 77 -7.73 10.12 -14.37
C GLY A 77 -9.03 10.39 -13.60
N GLY A 78 -8.98 10.80 -12.33
CA GLY A 78 -10.15 11.26 -11.57
C GLY A 78 -11.28 10.24 -11.34
N GLY A 79 -11.00 8.94 -11.48
CA GLY A 79 -11.99 7.90 -11.19
C GLY A 79 -12.41 7.86 -9.71
N TYR A 80 -13.51 7.16 -9.39
CA TYR A 80 -14.05 7.11 -8.02
C TYR A 80 -13.01 6.75 -6.94
N SER A 81 -12.13 5.79 -7.22
CA SER A 81 -11.06 5.36 -6.32
C SER A 81 -9.82 6.27 -6.34
N ALA A 82 -9.88 7.41 -7.03
CA ALA A 82 -8.75 8.30 -7.28
C ALA A 82 -8.99 9.76 -6.87
N ILE A 83 -10.11 10.06 -6.24
CA ILE A 83 -10.49 11.40 -5.77
C ILE A 83 -10.35 11.55 -4.25
N VAL A 84 -10.26 12.80 -3.77
CA VAL A 84 -10.09 13.14 -2.34
C VAL A 84 -11.18 12.53 -1.44
N GLN A 85 -12.36 12.28 -1.98
CA GLN A 85 -13.48 11.66 -1.27
C GLN A 85 -13.23 10.17 -0.93
N SER A 86 -12.30 9.51 -1.61
CA SER A 86 -12.08 8.06 -1.50
C SER A 86 -10.69 7.70 -0.98
N ASN A 87 -9.81 8.68 -0.86
CA ASN A 87 -8.40 8.51 -0.53
C ASN A 87 -8.03 9.31 0.70
N LEU A 88 -7.19 8.72 1.55
CA LEU A 88 -6.49 9.43 2.64
C LEU A 88 -4.99 9.59 2.34
N VAL A 89 -4.47 8.79 1.41
CA VAL A 89 -3.05 8.72 1.08
C VAL A 89 -2.90 8.88 -0.43
N GLY A 90 -1.99 9.77 -0.83
CA GLY A 90 -1.69 10.04 -2.23
C GLY A 90 -0.73 9.03 -2.88
N PRO A 91 -0.43 9.22 -4.18
CA PRO A 91 0.46 8.35 -4.93
C PRO A 91 1.84 8.13 -4.32
N GLU A 92 2.39 9.17 -3.67
CA GLU A 92 3.69 9.15 -3.00
C GLU A 92 3.69 8.17 -1.83
N GLY A 93 2.65 8.21 -0.98
CA GLY A 93 2.50 7.26 0.13
C GLY A 93 2.25 5.82 -0.36
N GLY A 94 1.53 5.65 -1.47
CA GLY A 94 1.42 4.36 -2.15
C GLY A 94 2.76 3.82 -2.63
N GLN A 95 3.66 4.68 -3.13
CA GLN A 95 5.00 4.26 -3.49
C GLN A 95 5.83 3.89 -2.26
N THR A 96 5.79 4.70 -1.19
CA THR A 96 6.46 4.39 0.08
C THR A 96 6.03 3.02 0.62
N LEU A 97 4.74 2.70 0.55
CA LEU A 97 4.21 1.40 0.93
C LEU A 97 4.85 0.27 0.12
N VAL A 98 4.98 0.41 -1.21
CA VAL A 98 5.66 -0.59 -2.05
C VAL A 98 7.11 -0.77 -1.60
N GLU A 99 7.85 0.32 -1.43
CA GLU A 99 9.28 0.27 -1.06
C GLU A 99 9.49 -0.45 0.26
N GLU A 100 8.76 -0.07 1.31
CA GLU A 100 8.91 -0.69 2.62
C GLU A 100 8.39 -2.13 2.65
N THR A 101 7.34 -2.46 1.87
CA THR A 101 6.86 -3.85 1.73
C THR A 101 7.89 -4.74 1.05
N VAL A 102 8.46 -4.30 -0.08
CA VAL A 102 9.49 -5.06 -0.81
C VAL A 102 10.72 -5.26 0.07
N LYS A 103 11.15 -4.23 0.78
CA LYS A 103 12.26 -4.28 1.72
C LYS A 103 11.99 -5.26 2.86
N ALA A 104 10.79 -5.24 3.45
CA ALA A 104 10.41 -6.17 4.51
C ALA A 104 10.41 -7.63 4.01
N ILE A 105 9.86 -7.88 2.82
CA ILE A 105 9.86 -9.22 2.20
C ILE A 105 11.30 -9.68 1.93
N ASN A 106 12.12 -8.87 1.27
CA ASN A 106 13.45 -9.29 0.83
C ASN A 106 14.40 -9.59 1.99
N ARG A 107 14.23 -8.92 3.14
CA ARG A 107 14.97 -9.22 4.38
C ARG A 107 14.77 -10.66 4.86
N LEU A 108 13.61 -11.27 4.61
CA LEU A 108 13.32 -12.66 4.99
C LEU A 108 14.15 -13.69 4.20
N TRP A 109 14.89 -13.27 3.17
CA TRP A 109 15.83 -14.08 2.39
C TRP A 109 17.29 -13.70 2.62
N ASP A 110 17.57 -12.67 3.43
CA ASP A 110 18.93 -12.27 3.77
C ASP A 110 19.47 -13.06 4.97
N GLU A 111 18.58 -13.63 5.79
CA GLU A 111 18.94 -14.53 6.89
C GLU A 111 19.04 -15.98 6.41
N PRO A 112 20.06 -16.75 6.85
CA PRO A 112 20.13 -18.18 6.56
C PRO A 112 18.84 -18.85 7.04
N THR A 113 18.26 -19.71 6.19
CA THR A 113 17.12 -20.52 6.62
C THR A 113 17.63 -21.45 7.74
N PRO A 114 16.92 -21.54 8.89
CA PRO A 114 17.28 -22.48 9.96
C PRO A 114 17.40 -23.92 9.47
#